data_AF-A0A7X9HJI6-F1
#
_entry.id   AF-A0A7X9HJI6-F1
#
_cell.length_a   1.000
_cell.length_b   1.000
_cell.length_c   1.000
_cell.angle_alpha   90.00
_cell.angle_beta   90.00
_cell.angle_gamma   90.00
#
_symmetry.space_group_name_H-M   'P 1'
#
loop_
_entity.id
_entity.type
_entity.pdbx_description
1 polymer ?
#
loop_
_entity_poly.entity_id
_entity_poly.type
_entity_poly.pdbx_seq_one_letter_code
_entity_poly.pdbx_strand_id
1 'polypeptide(L)'
;MKNRYLICYILLMVSLPAKDLIAQSVIDDTVFFTSSSITVADLLDTIHARTGINFSYDPTRVPVTEKIAVHFTGQSVEKVLHQIFQNIPVGFIVRGRQIAIFRRNVSSDEITENPVFIEIRGMVMDRKSGRPVPFASIVLSATNIGTITNEDGVFTLKIPAGSLDSLLTVSCIGYESLSLSADCLVTGEKEILLNPVRISIREVIVRPTDPPHLLLQAVKAVPERFMGIPVYLTGYFRELTWKDGKCIALSESVTRIYKSSYSNVWDNDQIKLLKGRKQENSYETERISYRVEGGLFNSLQLDLAKNPATFLQEDYFPDYTYTFEGFARSGDRDLYVISFDQKPGVQDALFSGKIYIDVASLAIEEARFGLSETGIKYARSLLVKKSPAGYNVRPVRTFYTVRYKDVQGGRILASVHTELDVRAKARRALFNSLYRTTSDLVITGMDTSGVKRFRGNEISKVSDIHINQIKDYDPSFWEGFNTIEPEIRLDEAIARLQQKIRNQIPLNP
;
A
#
# COMPACT_ATOMS: atom_id res chain seq x y z
N MET A 1 54.16 -58.90 -36.92
CA MET A 1 54.09 -57.54 -37.50
C MET A 1 52.71 -56.95 -37.21
N LYS A 2 52.68 -55.78 -36.54
CA LYS A 2 51.64 -54.70 -36.55
C LYS A 2 50.18 -55.11 -36.22
N ASN A 3 49.45 -54.52 -35.28
CA ASN A 3 49.61 -53.31 -34.47
C ASN A 3 48.75 -53.49 -33.20
N ARG A 4 49.33 -53.05 -32.07
CA ARG A 4 48.65 -52.76 -30.80
C ARG A 4 48.02 -51.36 -30.89
N TYR A 5 47.22 -51.02 -29.87
CA TYR A 5 46.64 -49.70 -29.56
C TYR A 5 45.36 -49.34 -30.33
N LEU A 6 44.19 -49.44 -29.66
CA LEU A 6 43.29 -48.29 -29.41
C LEU A 6 42.02 -48.69 -28.60
N ILE A 7 42.20 -49.26 -27.41
CA ILE A 7 41.16 -49.33 -26.37
C ILE A 7 41.74 -48.54 -25.18
N CYS A 8 41.42 -47.23 -25.08
CA CYS A 8 41.52 -46.38 -23.86
C CYS A 8 41.42 -44.84 -24.07
N TYR A 9 40.91 -44.32 -25.18
CA TYR A 9 40.58 -42.88 -25.31
C TYR A 9 39.17 -42.84 -25.92
N ILE A 10 38.10 -42.55 -25.18
CA ILE A 10 37.64 -41.20 -24.82
C ILE A 10 36.96 -41.29 -23.44
N LEU A 11 37.78 -41.26 -22.40
CA LEU A 11 37.38 -40.86 -21.04
C LEU A 11 38.15 -39.56 -20.77
N LEU A 12 37.79 -38.53 -21.53
CA LEU A 12 38.20 -37.15 -21.33
C LEU A 12 37.09 -36.24 -21.88
N MET A 13 35.89 -36.35 -21.30
CA MET A 13 34.95 -35.23 -21.26
C MET A 13 35.62 -34.15 -20.42
N VAL A 14 36.48 -33.38 -21.08
CA VAL A 14 36.99 -32.12 -20.56
C VAL A 14 35.76 -31.28 -20.27
N SER A 15 35.47 -31.13 -18.99
CA SER A 15 34.70 -30.01 -18.48
C SER A 15 35.44 -28.75 -18.91
N LEU A 16 35.12 -28.23 -20.09
CA LEU A 16 35.34 -26.83 -20.36
C LEU A 16 34.55 -26.09 -19.28
N PRO A 17 35.17 -25.26 -18.43
CA PRO A 17 34.38 -24.32 -17.66
C PRO A 17 33.59 -23.53 -18.70
N ALA A 18 32.26 -23.53 -18.57
CA ALA A 18 31.46 -22.50 -19.20
C ALA A 18 32.09 -21.19 -18.70
N LYS A 19 32.90 -20.55 -19.55
CA LYS A 19 33.22 -19.15 -19.35
C LYS A 19 31.86 -18.49 -19.40
N ASP A 20 31.40 -18.02 -18.24
CA ASP A 20 30.31 -17.07 -18.16
C ASP A 20 30.58 -16.04 -19.24
N LEU A 21 29.74 -16.05 -20.28
CA LEU A 21 29.72 -15.00 -21.26
C LEU A 21 29.21 -13.79 -20.46
N ILE A 22 30.13 -13.03 -19.88
CA ILE A 22 29.84 -11.72 -19.33
C ILE A 22 29.18 -10.99 -20.49
N ALA A 23 27.87 -10.77 -20.38
CA ALA A 23 27.14 -9.94 -21.31
C ALA A 23 27.76 -8.55 -21.18
N GLN A 24 28.71 -8.23 -22.08
CA GLN A 24 29.28 -6.91 -22.15
C GLN A 24 28.13 -5.94 -22.41
N SER A 25 28.00 -4.93 -21.54
CA SER A 25 26.93 -3.96 -21.65
C SER A 25 27.03 -3.30 -23.01
N VAL A 26 26.00 -3.46 -23.83
CA VAL A 26 25.95 -2.99 -25.22
C VAL A 26 26.12 -1.46 -25.32
N ILE A 27 25.95 -0.76 -24.20
CA ILE A 27 26.13 0.69 -24.08
C ILE A 27 27.60 1.13 -24.06
N ASP A 28 28.53 0.19 -23.79
CA ASP A 28 29.98 0.40 -23.77
C ASP A 28 30.64 0.19 -25.14
N ASP A 29 29.89 -0.27 -26.16
CA ASP A 29 30.38 -0.42 -27.53
C ASP A 29 30.90 0.94 -28.04
N THR A 30 32.06 0.94 -28.70
CA THR A 30 32.70 2.19 -29.15
C THR A 30 32.34 2.54 -30.59
N VAL A 31 32.10 3.83 -30.82
CA VAL A 31 31.70 4.40 -32.11
C VAL A 31 32.79 5.35 -32.61
N PHE A 32 33.22 5.12 -33.85
CA PHE A 32 34.15 5.99 -34.60
C PHE A 32 33.44 6.57 -35.81
N PHE A 33 32.92 7.79 -35.73
CA PHE A 33 32.12 8.36 -36.82
C PHE A 33 32.21 9.89 -36.85
N THR A 34 32.47 10.45 -38.03
CA THR A 34 32.54 11.89 -38.25
C THR A 34 31.68 12.26 -39.44
N SER A 35 30.81 13.26 -39.28
CA SER A 35 30.03 13.85 -40.36
C SER A 35 29.77 15.33 -40.09
N SER A 36 29.87 16.15 -41.13
CA SER A 36 29.52 17.58 -41.07
C SER A 36 28.02 17.82 -41.14
N SER A 37 27.22 16.84 -41.60
CA SER A 37 25.76 16.95 -41.68
C SER A 37 25.12 15.56 -41.82
N ILE A 38 24.41 15.08 -40.81
CA ILE A 38 23.67 13.81 -40.82
C ILE A 38 22.38 13.95 -40.00
N THR A 39 21.31 13.24 -40.38
CA THR A 39 20.12 13.20 -39.50
C THR A 39 20.38 12.29 -38.30
N VAL A 40 19.70 12.54 -37.18
CA VAL A 40 19.79 11.67 -36.00
C VAL A 40 19.31 10.24 -36.34
N ALA A 41 18.29 10.08 -37.17
CA ALA A 41 17.84 8.78 -37.66
C ALA A 41 18.96 8.02 -38.43
N ASP A 42 19.56 8.67 -39.43
CA ASP A 42 20.63 8.06 -40.23
C ASP A 42 21.87 7.74 -39.38
N LEU A 43 22.15 8.55 -38.36
CA LEU A 43 23.22 8.31 -37.40
C LEU A 43 22.93 7.07 -36.54
N LEU A 44 21.70 6.92 -36.03
CA LEU A 44 21.28 5.73 -35.28
C LEU A 44 21.34 4.46 -36.16
N ASP A 45 20.96 4.56 -37.43
CA ASP A 45 21.09 3.45 -38.39
C ASP A 45 22.56 3.12 -38.69
N THR A 46 23.43 4.13 -38.75
CA THR A 46 24.87 3.93 -38.90
C THR A 46 25.48 3.24 -37.68
N ILE A 47 25.04 3.59 -36.47
CA ILE A 47 25.44 2.91 -35.24
C ILE A 47 24.94 1.48 -35.27
N HIS A 48 23.66 1.26 -35.62
CA HIS A 48 23.08 -0.07 -35.77
C HIS A 48 23.90 -0.96 -36.71
N ALA A 49 24.26 -0.48 -37.89
CA ALA A 49 25.01 -1.24 -38.89
C ALA A 49 26.42 -1.66 -38.41
N ARG A 50 27.03 -0.89 -37.50
CA ARG A 50 28.40 -1.11 -37.02
C ARG A 50 28.48 -1.89 -35.72
N THR A 51 27.55 -1.63 -34.80
CA THR A 51 27.55 -2.26 -33.48
C THR A 51 26.57 -3.43 -33.43
N GLY A 52 25.52 -3.45 -34.25
CA GLY A 52 24.43 -4.41 -34.19
C GLY A 52 23.36 -4.07 -33.14
N ILE A 53 23.27 -2.79 -32.74
CA ILE A 53 22.31 -2.29 -31.74
C ILE A 53 21.03 -1.84 -32.45
N ASN A 54 19.87 -2.31 -32.01
CA ASN A 54 18.58 -1.86 -32.54
C ASN A 54 18.06 -0.65 -31.76
N PHE A 55 17.70 0.42 -32.46
CA PHE A 55 17.07 1.59 -31.86
C PHE A 55 15.56 1.58 -32.10
N SER A 56 14.77 1.87 -31.07
CA SER A 56 13.31 2.02 -31.18
C SER A 56 12.88 3.36 -30.58
N TYR A 57 12.14 4.15 -31.34
CA TYR A 57 11.67 5.47 -30.93
C TYR A 57 10.40 5.85 -31.68
N ASP A 58 9.65 6.80 -31.13
CA ASP A 58 8.50 7.41 -31.82
C ASP A 58 8.99 8.66 -32.59
N PRO A 59 8.97 8.65 -33.94
CA PRO A 59 9.48 9.75 -34.76
C PRO A 59 8.65 11.04 -34.62
N THR A 60 7.44 10.96 -34.06
CA THR A 60 6.60 12.14 -33.78
C THR A 60 6.98 12.84 -32.47
N ARG A 61 7.77 12.18 -31.61
CA ARG A 61 8.11 12.65 -30.25
C ARG A 61 9.60 12.84 -30.03
N VAL A 62 10.45 12.19 -30.82
CA VAL A 62 11.90 12.34 -30.80
C VAL A 62 12.32 12.98 -32.12
N PRO A 63 13.00 14.14 -32.14
CA PRO A 63 13.31 14.87 -33.37
C PRO A 63 14.48 14.20 -34.09
N VAL A 64 14.19 13.07 -34.73
CA VAL A 64 15.21 12.26 -35.41
C VAL A 64 15.54 12.74 -36.83
N THR A 65 14.75 13.67 -37.37
CA THR A 65 14.90 14.22 -38.72
C THR A 65 15.80 15.45 -38.78
N GLU A 66 16.19 16.00 -37.63
CA GLU A 66 17.08 17.16 -37.55
C GLU A 66 18.52 16.78 -37.93
N LYS A 67 19.17 17.66 -38.70
CA LYS A 67 20.56 17.47 -39.11
C LYS A 67 21.51 17.99 -38.04
N ILE A 68 22.47 17.17 -37.67
CA ILE A 68 23.52 17.49 -36.70
C ILE A 68 24.91 17.27 -37.31
N ALA A 69 25.89 18.02 -36.82
CA ALA A 69 27.30 17.75 -37.06
C ALA A 69 27.85 16.95 -35.88
N VAL A 70 28.56 15.85 -36.17
CA VAL A 70 29.07 14.93 -35.14
C VAL A 70 30.49 14.49 -35.42
N HIS A 71 31.27 14.30 -34.36
CA HIS A 71 32.63 13.78 -34.42
C HIS A 71 32.89 12.88 -33.22
N PHE A 72 32.87 11.57 -33.44
CA PHE A 72 33.09 10.54 -32.42
C PHE A 72 34.38 9.79 -32.73
N THR A 73 35.33 9.81 -31.79
CA THR A 73 36.59 9.05 -31.85
C THR A 73 36.65 8.07 -30.68
N GLY A 74 36.06 6.89 -30.87
CA GLY A 74 36.06 5.83 -29.87
C GLY A 74 35.21 6.14 -28.64
N GLN A 75 34.08 6.85 -28.84
CA GLN A 75 33.14 7.15 -27.75
C GLN A 75 32.16 6.00 -27.54
N SER A 76 31.78 5.73 -26.29
CA SER A 76 30.74 4.73 -26.00
C SER A 76 29.38 5.16 -26.57
N VAL A 77 28.54 4.18 -26.93
CA VAL A 77 27.18 4.43 -27.40
C VAL A 77 26.39 5.29 -26.40
N GLU A 78 26.62 5.12 -25.08
CA GLU A 78 26.04 5.99 -24.04
C GLU A 78 26.34 7.48 -24.30
N LYS A 79 27.62 7.80 -24.46
CA LYS A 79 28.09 9.19 -24.63
C LYS A 79 27.61 9.77 -25.94
N VAL A 80 27.61 8.96 -27.00
CA VAL A 80 27.06 9.34 -28.30
C VAL A 80 25.58 9.70 -28.17
N LEU A 81 24.77 8.87 -27.51
CA LEU A 81 23.34 9.13 -27.31
C LEU A 81 23.09 10.37 -26.45
N HIS A 82 23.86 10.57 -25.38
CA HIS A 82 23.76 11.79 -24.57
C HIS A 82 24.15 13.05 -25.35
N GLN A 83 25.17 12.97 -26.22
CA GLN A 83 25.62 14.12 -27.00
C GLN A 83 24.59 14.52 -28.06
N ILE A 84 23.99 13.56 -28.77
CA ILE A 84 23.02 13.86 -29.84
C ILE A 84 21.67 14.34 -29.29
N PHE A 85 21.33 13.99 -28.05
CA PHE A 85 20.09 14.42 -27.39
C PHE A 85 20.30 15.40 -26.24
N GLN A 86 21.47 16.03 -26.11
CA GLN A 86 21.82 16.90 -24.97
C GLN A 86 20.81 18.05 -24.71
N ASN A 87 20.09 18.51 -25.74
CA ASN A 87 19.13 19.62 -25.65
C ASN A 87 17.67 19.14 -25.64
N ILE A 88 17.43 17.83 -25.60
CA ILE A 88 16.09 17.25 -25.64
C ILE A 88 15.97 16.29 -24.45
N PRO A 89 14.96 16.46 -23.59
CA PRO A 89 14.79 15.57 -22.46
C PRO A 89 14.33 14.20 -22.99
N VAL A 90 15.27 13.31 -23.26
CA VAL A 90 15.00 11.92 -23.64
C VAL A 90 15.61 10.98 -22.61
N GLY A 91 14.96 9.84 -22.42
CA GLY A 91 15.50 8.71 -21.67
C GLY A 91 15.83 7.54 -22.60
N PHE A 92 16.69 6.65 -22.12
CA PHE A 92 17.09 5.43 -22.81
C PHE A 92 16.77 4.20 -21.95
N ILE A 93 16.15 3.18 -22.55
CA ILE A 93 15.98 1.86 -21.92
C ILE A 93 16.80 0.86 -22.70
N VAL A 94 17.76 0.20 -22.04
CA VAL A 94 18.58 -0.86 -22.65
C VAL A 94 18.01 -2.23 -22.29
N ARG A 95 17.70 -3.06 -23.29
CA ARG A 95 17.33 -4.47 -23.10
C ARG A 95 18.02 -5.34 -24.15
N GLY A 96 18.99 -6.14 -23.73
CA GLY A 96 19.82 -6.92 -24.65
C GLY A 96 20.53 -6.00 -25.66
N ARG A 97 20.37 -6.26 -26.95
CA ARG A 97 20.91 -5.42 -28.04
C ARG A 97 19.92 -4.37 -28.56
N GLN A 98 18.89 -4.02 -27.79
CA GLN A 98 17.89 -3.02 -28.17
C GLN A 98 17.93 -1.84 -27.21
N ILE A 99 17.94 -0.62 -27.75
CA ILE A 99 17.85 0.64 -27.01
C ILE A 99 16.56 1.35 -27.43
N ALA A 100 15.64 1.54 -26.47
CA ALA A 100 14.43 2.33 -26.69
C ALA A 100 14.66 3.78 -26.23
N ILE A 101 14.40 4.75 -27.12
CA ILE A 101 14.56 6.19 -26.88
C ILE A 101 13.16 6.80 -26.73
N PHE A 102 12.92 7.49 -25.63
CA PHE A 102 11.62 8.09 -25.34
C PHE A 102 11.77 9.51 -24.82
N ARG A 103 10.86 10.42 -25.19
CA ARG A 103 10.84 11.79 -24.65
C ARG A 103 10.40 11.75 -23.19
N ARG A 104 11.23 12.28 -22.29
CA ARG A 104 10.92 12.58 -20.89
C ARG A 104 10.05 13.83 -20.89
N ASN A 105 8.83 13.72 -20.35
CA ASN A 105 7.99 14.89 -20.11
C ASN A 105 8.66 15.70 -18.99
N VAL A 106 9.32 16.79 -19.38
CA VAL A 106 9.70 17.83 -18.44
C VAL A 106 8.43 18.63 -18.21
N SER A 107 7.70 18.30 -17.15
CA SER A 107 6.84 19.29 -16.51
C SER A 107 7.73 20.50 -16.22
N SER A 108 7.30 21.67 -16.66
CA SER A 108 7.90 22.96 -16.33
C SER A 108 7.89 23.12 -14.81
N ASP A 109 8.95 22.61 -14.18
CA ASP A 109 9.56 22.94 -12.89
C ASP A 109 10.69 21.92 -12.67
N GLU A 110 11.74 21.98 -13.50
CA GLU A 110 13.08 21.50 -13.13
C GLU A 110 13.91 22.74 -12.77
N ILE A 111 13.65 23.30 -11.58
CA ILE A 111 14.74 23.77 -10.73
C ILE A 111 15.08 22.57 -9.86
N THR A 112 16.34 22.15 -9.92
CA THR A 112 16.97 21.23 -8.99
C THR A 112 16.79 21.70 -7.55
N GLU A 113 15.73 21.26 -6.91
CA GLU A 113 15.67 21.10 -5.47
C GLU A 113 15.02 19.76 -5.18
N ASN A 114 15.72 18.89 -4.43
CA ASN A 114 15.03 17.85 -3.68
C ASN A 114 13.94 18.57 -2.88
N PRO A 115 12.63 18.26 -3.06
CA PRO A 115 11.59 18.99 -2.35
C PRO A 115 11.88 18.88 -0.86
N VAL A 116 12.20 20.02 -0.24
CA VAL A 116 12.43 20.09 1.19
C VAL A 116 11.08 19.75 1.83
N PHE A 117 11.04 18.69 2.63
CA PHE A 117 9.82 18.30 3.36
C PHE A 117 9.92 18.79 4.79
N ILE A 118 8.79 19.26 5.31
CA ILE A 118 8.63 19.64 6.71
C ILE A 118 7.82 18.55 7.40
N GLU A 119 8.29 18.15 8.57
CA GLU A 119 7.66 17.15 9.40
C GLU A 119 6.85 17.82 10.51
N ILE A 120 5.57 17.49 10.60
CA ILE A 120 4.62 18.00 11.58
C ILE A 120 4.30 16.85 12.55
N ARG A 121 4.52 17.07 13.85
CA ARG A 121 4.24 16.12 14.94
C ARG A 121 3.22 16.72 15.91
N GLY A 122 2.28 15.92 16.38
CA GLY A 122 1.30 16.41 17.37
C GLY A 122 0.41 15.30 17.93
N MET A 123 -0.40 15.66 18.93
CA MET A 123 -1.33 14.77 19.61
C MET A 123 -2.75 15.30 19.51
N VAL A 124 -3.72 14.46 19.13
CA VAL A 124 -5.13 14.79 19.08
C VAL A 124 -5.80 14.29 20.36
N MET A 125 -6.43 15.20 21.10
CA MET A 125 -7.08 14.94 22.39
C MET A 125 -8.52 15.45 22.37
N ASP A 126 -9.38 14.77 23.12
CA ASP A 126 -10.74 15.23 23.38
C ASP A 126 -10.69 16.39 24.37
N ARG A 127 -11.18 17.57 23.98
CA ARG A 127 -11.12 18.80 24.79
C ARG A 127 -11.79 18.64 26.15
N LYS A 128 -12.82 17.79 26.28
CA LYS A 128 -13.68 17.69 27.46
C LYS A 128 -13.16 16.66 28.47
N SER A 129 -12.72 15.50 27.99
CA SER A 129 -12.27 14.37 28.80
C SER A 129 -10.76 14.35 29.00
N GLY A 130 -10.00 15.06 28.16
CA GLY A 130 -8.54 15.04 28.16
C GLY A 130 -7.97 13.67 27.76
N ARG A 131 -8.76 12.81 27.09
CA ARG A 131 -8.31 11.51 26.61
C ARG A 131 -7.81 11.62 25.16
N PRO A 132 -6.85 10.77 24.75
CA PRO A 132 -6.45 10.69 23.36
C PRO A 132 -7.60 10.35 22.43
N VAL A 133 -7.61 10.94 21.24
CA VAL A 133 -8.54 10.59 20.16
C VAL A 133 -7.81 9.65 19.20
N PRO A 134 -7.99 8.33 19.34
CA PRO A 134 -7.34 7.39 18.47
C PRO A 134 -7.93 7.41 17.07
N PHE A 135 -7.09 7.12 16.09
CA PHE A 135 -7.48 7.00 14.68
C PHE A 135 -8.14 8.25 14.10
N ALA A 136 -7.89 9.47 14.59
CA ALA A 136 -8.33 10.68 13.90
C ALA A 136 -7.61 10.79 12.53
N SER A 137 -8.31 11.27 11.50
CA SER A 137 -7.73 11.52 10.18
C SER A 137 -7.12 12.91 10.14
N ILE A 138 -5.89 13.02 9.64
CA ILE A 138 -5.17 14.27 9.42
C ILE A 138 -4.83 14.37 7.94
N VAL A 139 -5.42 15.32 7.23
CA VAL A 139 -5.25 15.47 5.77
C VAL A 139 -4.83 16.89 5.44
N LEU A 140 -3.80 17.03 4.61
CA LEU A 140 -3.42 18.31 4.00
C LEU A 140 -4.40 18.60 2.86
N SER A 141 -5.22 19.63 3.03
CA SER A 141 -6.32 19.97 2.13
C SER A 141 -5.88 20.09 0.67
N ALA A 142 -6.75 19.65 -0.25
CA ALA A 142 -6.52 19.63 -1.70
C ALA A 142 -5.31 18.79 -2.16
N THR A 143 -4.75 17.94 -1.29
CA THR A 143 -3.69 16.99 -1.63
C THR A 143 -4.06 15.57 -1.20
N ASN A 144 -3.32 14.58 -1.71
CA ASN A 144 -3.47 13.18 -1.26
C ASN A 144 -2.60 12.86 -0.03
N ILE A 145 -1.97 13.88 0.57
CA ILE A 145 -1.03 13.77 1.68
C ILE A 145 -1.82 13.81 2.98
N GLY A 146 -1.71 12.74 3.76
CA GLY A 146 -2.40 12.61 5.03
C GLY A 146 -1.83 11.46 5.86
N THR A 147 -2.21 11.45 7.13
CA THR A 147 -1.85 10.43 8.11
C THR A 147 -3.04 10.20 9.05
N ILE A 148 -2.89 9.27 9.99
CA ILE A 148 -3.88 9.01 11.05
C ILE A 148 -3.20 9.06 12.41
N THR A 149 -3.96 9.40 13.46
CA THR A 149 -3.46 9.20 14.81
C THR A 149 -3.44 7.72 15.17
N ASN A 150 -2.50 7.33 16.03
CA ASN A 150 -2.47 5.98 16.58
C ASN A 150 -3.39 5.82 17.81
N GLU A 151 -3.29 4.71 18.54
CA GLU A 151 -4.11 4.41 19.74
C GLU A 151 -3.99 5.45 20.87
N ASP A 152 -2.84 6.10 20.96
CA ASP A 152 -2.53 7.13 21.96
C ASP A 152 -2.76 8.55 21.41
N GLY A 153 -3.41 8.71 20.25
CA GLY A 153 -3.81 10.02 19.69
C GLY A 153 -2.73 10.85 18.98
N VAL A 154 -1.47 10.43 18.90
CA VAL A 154 -0.38 11.17 18.20
C VAL A 154 -0.34 10.80 16.74
N PHE A 155 0.06 11.79 15.95
CA PHE A 155 0.32 11.66 14.54
C PHE A 155 1.67 12.30 14.17
N THR A 156 2.19 11.86 13.03
CA THR A 156 3.25 12.56 12.32
C THR A 156 2.93 12.62 10.83
N LEU A 157 3.05 13.82 10.24
CA LEU A 157 2.75 14.09 8.83
C LEU A 157 3.92 14.81 8.14
N LYS A 158 4.29 14.38 6.93
CA LYS A 158 5.31 15.08 6.13
C LYS A 158 4.72 15.77 4.92
N ILE A 159 4.84 17.09 4.89
CA ILE A 159 4.31 17.95 3.81
C ILE A 159 5.46 18.63 3.05
N PRO A 160 5.30 18.97 1.76
CA PRO A 160 6.26 19.80 1.03
C PRO A 160 6.43 21.15 1.75
N ALA A 161 7.66 21.70 1.79
CA ALA A 161 7.92 22.99 2.42
C ALA A 161 7.11 24.14 1.79
N GLY A 162 6.83 24.06 0.49
CA GLY A 162 5.93 24.99 -0.21
C GLY A 162 4.45 24.84 0.13
N SER A 163 4.07 23.90 1.01
CA SER A 163 2.67 23.66 1.42
C SER A 163 2.36 24.11 2.85
N LEU A 164 3.22 24.94 3.47
CA LEU A 164 3.01 25.46 4.82
C LEU A 164 1.75 26.32 4.96
N ASP A 165 1.38 27.02 3.90
CA ASP A 165 0.18 27.87 3.87
C ASP A 165 -1.11 27.07 3.62
N SER A 166 -0.98 25.74 3.42
CA SER A 166 -2.13 24.86 3.18
C SER A 166 -2.81 24.49 4.51
N LEU A 167 -4.14 24.35 4.46
CA LEU A 167 -4.91 23.92 5.61
C LEU A 167 -4.70 22.44 5.90
N LEU A 168 -4.43 22.14 7.17
CA LEU A 168 -4.48 20.81 7.73
C LEU A 168 -5.86 20.57 8.36
N THR A 169 -6.57 19.56 7.88
CA THR A 169 -7.89 19.19 8.42
C THR A 169 -7.76 17.96 9.29
N VAL A 170 -8.13 18.10 10.56
CA VAL A 170 -8.23 17.01 11.53
C VAL A 170 -9.69 16.65 11.71
N SER A 171 -10.03 15.37 11.56
CA SER A 171 -11.41 14.89 11.65
C SER A 171 -11.48 13.56 12.38
N CYS A 172 -12.53 13.39 13.19
CA CYS A 172 -12.85 12.12 13.82
C CYS A 172 -14.38 12.05 14.04
N ILE A 173 -14.97 10.87 13.85
CA ILE A 173 -16.41 10.67 14.06
C ILE A 173 -16.78 11.02 15.51
N GLY A 174 -17.79 11.86 15.68
CA GLY A 174 -18.26 12.33 16.99
C GLY A 174 -17.56 13.59 17.49
N TYR A 175 -16.67 14.17 16.69
CA TYR A 175 -15.94 15.39 16.99
C TYR A 175 -16.15 16.45 15.91
N GLU A 176 -16.00 17.71 16.29
CA GLU A 176 -15.97 18.85 15.37
C GLU A 176 -14.67 18.80 14.60
N SER A 177 -14.72 18.91 13.26
CA SER A 177 -13.48 19.02 12.49
C SER A 177 -12.77 20.31 12.81
N LEU A 178 -11.46 20.21 12.91
CA LEU A 178 -10.59 21.35 13.10
C LEU A 178 -9.71 21.49 11.86
N SER A 179 -9.89 22.59 11.14
CA SER A 179 -8.96 23.02 10.10
C SER A 179 -8.05 24.10 10.64
N LEU A 180 -6.75 23.90 10.48
CA LEU A 180 -5.71 24.79 10.98
C LEU A 180 -4.58 24.89 9.96
N SER A 181 -3.93 26.04 9.87
CA SER A 181 -2.84 26.22 8.91
C SER A 181 -1.63 25.37 9.30
N ALA A 182 -0.95 24.76 8.33
CA ALA A 182 0.12 23.81 8.61
C ALA A 182 1.34 24.48 9.28
N ASP A 183 1.61 25.74 8.96
CA ASP A 183 2.59 26.61 9.63
C ASP A 183 2.44 26.64 11.16
N CYS A 184 1.19 26.59 11.65
CA CYS A 184 0.86 26.64 13.06
C CYS A 184 1.36 25.41 13.82
N LEU A 185 1.72 24.32 13.14
CA LEU A 185 2.19 23.08 13.77
C LEU A 185 3.69 22.78 13.55
N VAL A 186 4.43 23.67 12.89
CA VAL A 186 5.86 23.47 12.60
C VAL A 186 6.74 23.64 13.85
N THR A 187 6.22 24.32 14.89
CA THR A 187 6.97 24.64 16.12
C THR A 187 6.53 23.79 17.31
N GLY A 188 7.24 22.68 17.55
CA GLY A 188 7.08 21.81 18.74
C GLY A 188 5.98 20.75 18.63
N GLU A 189 5.92 19.84 19.61
CA GLU A 189 4.81 18.88 19.74
C GLU A 189 3.55 19.65 20.17
N LYS A 190 2.54 19.72 19.29
CA LYS A 190 1.30 20.46 19.57
C LYS A 190 0.13 19.55 19.88
N GLU A 191 -0.58 19.90 20.94
CA GLU A 191 -1.88 19.32 21.27
C GLU A 191 -2.97 19.95 20.41
N ILE A 192 -3.66 19.10 19.65
CA ILE A 192 -4.84 19.43 18.86
C ILE A 192 -6.06 18.98 19.65
N LEU A 193 -6.82 19.94 20.16
CA LEU A 193 -7.99 19.66 20.99
C LEU A 193 -9.26 19.65 20.11
N LEU A 194 -9.83 18.46 19.90
CA LEU A 194 -11.11 18.32 19.22
C LEU A 194 -12.27 18.50 20.21
N ASN A 195 -13.27 19.26 19.80
CA ASN A 195 -14.51 19.41 20.57
C ASN A 195 -15.41 18.20 20.30
N PRO A 196 -15.81 17.41 21.31
CA PRO A 196 -16.82 16.38 21.10
C PRO A 196 -18.14 17.06 20.72
N VAL A 197 -18.71 16.65 19.59
CA VAL A 197 -19.99 17.18 19.13
C VAL A 197 -21.10 16.42 19.84
N ARG A 198 -21.89 17.14 20.64
CA ARG A 198 -23.19 16.63 21.07
C ARG A 198 -24.19 16.85 19.95
N ILE A 199 -24.51 15.78 19.26
CA ILE A 199 -25.53 15.78 18.22
C ILE A 199 -26.87 16.01 18.92
N SER A 200 -27.40 17.22 18.83
CA SER A 200 -28.83 17.44 19.06
C SER A 200 -29.51 17.04 17.75
N ILE A 201 -30.23 15.92 17.79
CA ILE A 201 -30.93 15.37 16.63
C ILE A 201 -31.92 16.45 16.19
N ARG A 202 -31.65 17.15 15.09
CA ARG A 202 -32.72 17.86 14.39
C ARG A 202 -33.73 16.80 14.00
N GLU A 203 -35.00 17.07 14.22
CA GLU A 203 -36.08 16.21 13.74
C GLU A 203 -35.96 16.10 12.22
N VAL A 204 -35.21 15.10 11.77
CA VAL A 204 -35.30 14.61 10.41
C VAL A 204 -36.62 13.90 10.38
N ILE A 205 -37.53 14.32 9.51
CA ILE A 205 -38.74 13.55 9.23
C ILE A 205 -38.26 12.17 8.79
N VAL A 206 -38.29 11.22 9.73
CA VAL A 206 -37.89 9.84 9.49
C VAL A 206 -38.95 9.27 8.56
N ARG A 207 -38.68 9.33 7.25
CA ARG A 207 -39.22 8.29 6.38
C ARG A 207 -38.66 6.98 6.94
N PRO A 208 -39.46 5.91 7.10
CA PRO A 208 -38.92 4.61 7.49
C PRO A 208 -37.88 4.20 6.44
N THR A 209 -36.61 4.49 6.72
CA THR A 209 -35.50 4.09 5.88
C THR A 209 -35.17 2.68 6.28
N ASP A 210 -35.63 1.74 5.47
CA ASP A 210 -35.23 0.34 5.57
C ASP A 210 -33.69 0.26 5.49
N PRO A 211 -32.98 -0.14 6.57
CA PRO A 211 -31.51 -0.14 6.56
C PRO A 211 -30.91 -1.01 5.44
N PRO A 212 -31.42 -2.23 5.15
CA PRO A 212 -31.03 -2.99 3.97
C PRO A 212 -31.12 -2.20 2.66
N HIS A 213 -32.20 -1.45 2.43
CA HIS A 213 -32.33 -0.59 1.27
C HIS A 213 -31.23 0.49 1.21
N LEU A 214 -30.93 1.13 2.33
CA LEU A 214 -29.87 2.15 2.41
C LEU A 214 -28.46 1.55 2.15
N LEU A 215 -28.19 0.34 2.67
CA LEU A 215 -26.95 -0.38 2.39
C LEU A 215 -26.81 -0.72 0.90
N LEU A 216 -27.89 -1.19 0.28
CA LEU A 216 -27.92 -1.47 -1.15
C LEU A 216 -27.67 -0.21 -1.99
N GLN A 217 -28.25 0.93 -1.59
CA GLN A 217 -27.99 2.21 -2.23
C GLN A 217 -26.52 2.64 -2.09
N ALA A 218 -25.91 2.45 -0.92
CA ALA A 218 -24.50 2.78 -0.69
C ALA A 218 -23.57 1.91 -1.57
N VAL A 219 -23.85 0.62 -1.70
CA VAL A 219 -23.11 -0.27 -2.60
C VAL A 219 -23.28 0.16 -4.06
N LYS A 220 -24.50 0.52 -4.48
CA LYS A 220 -24.79 1.02 -5.84
C LYS A 220 -24.13 2.36 -6.15
N ALA A 221 -23.86 3.19 -5.14
CA ALA A 221 -23.17 4.47 -5.32
C ALA A 221 -21.66 4.31 -5.54
N VAL A 222 -21.06 3.14 -5.25
CA VAL A 222 -19.61 2.94 -5.32
C VAL A 222 -19.00 3.34 -6.67
N PRO A 223 -19.52 2.90 -7.84
CA PRO A 223 -18.92 3.22 -9.13
C PRO A 223 -18.87 4.73 -9.45
N GLU A 224 -19.75 5.53 -8.84
CA GLU A 224 -19.83 6.99 -9.04
C GLU A 224 -19.04 7.78 -7.99
N ARG A 225 -18.87 7.22 -6.78
CA ARG A 225 -18.21 7.91 -5.65
C ARG A 225 -16.75 7.53 -5.46
N PHE A 226 -16.35 6.35 -5.92
CA PHE A 226 -15.00 5.83 -5.74
C PHE A 226 -14.18 5.91 -7.03
N MET A 227 -12.87 5.75 -6.90
CA MET A 227 -11.94 5.94 -8.02
C MET A 227 -12.29 5.03 -9.21
N GLY A 228 -12.71 5.65 -10.32
CA GLY A 228 -13.17 4.94 -11.52
C GLY A 228 -12.05 4.44 -12.45
N ILE A 229 -10.78 4.76 -12.17
CA ILE A 229 -9.62 4.30 -12.94
C ILE A 229 -8.67 3.47 -12.08
N PRO A 230 -7.86 2.57 -12.67
CA PRO A 230 -6.78 1.92 -11.95
C PRO A 230 -5.75 2.94 -11.47
N VAL A 231 -5.27 2.77 -10.23
CA VAL A 231 -4.24 3.61 -9.61
C VAL A 231 -3.20 2.75 -8.92
N TYR A 232 -1.99 3.28 -8.78
CA TYR A 232 -1.05 2.75 -7.81
C TYR A 232 -1.24 3.43 -6.46
N LEU A 233 -1.33 2.65 -5.38
CA LEU A 233 -1.27 3.14 -4.02
C LEU A 233 0.05 2.74 -3.37
N THR A 234 0.62 3.62 -2.56
CA THR A 234 1.74 3.31 -1.68
C THR A 234 1.21 3.09 -0.28
N GLY A 235 1.39 1.89 0.26
CA GLY A 235 0.91 1.50 1.59
C GLY A 235 2.06 1.29 2.56
N TYR A 236 1.90 1.74 3.80
CA TYR A 236 2.71 1.26 4.92
C TYR A 236 1.90 0.20 5.67
N PHE A 237 2.52 -0.95 5.90
CA PHE A 237 1.92 -2.07 6.61
C PHE A 237 2.72 -2.39 7.86
N ARG A 238 2.05 -2.50 9.00
CA ARG A 238 2.63 -2.97 10.27
C ARG A 238 1.81 -4.11 10.81
N GLU A 239 2.45 -5.17 11.25
CA GLU A 239 1.81 -6.30 11.93
C GLU A 239 2.58 -6.65 13.20
N LEU A 240 1.84 -6.78 14.29
CA LEU A 240 2.34 -7.08 15.62
C LEU A 240 1.65 -8.34 16.13
N THR A 241 2.41 -9.20 16.81
CA THR A 241 1.86 -10.38 17.48
C THR A 241 2.27 -10.39 18.93
N TRP A 242 1.28 -10.50 19.81
CA TRP A 242 1.45 -10.63 21.25
C TRP A 242 1.03 -12.02 21.70
N LYS A 243 1.72 -12.52 22.71
CA LYS A 243 1.39 -13.73 23.45
C LYS A 243 1.31 -13.37 24.93
N ASP A 244 0.14 -13.59 25.53
CA ASP A 244 -0.09 -13.39 26.96
C ASP A 244 0.42 -12.00 27.46
N GLY A 245 0.18 -10.96 26.65
CA GLY A 245 0.59 -9.57 26.92
C GLY A 245 1.98 -9.17 26.44
N LYS A 246 2.85 -10.12 26.07
CA LYS A 246 4.20 -9.84 25.58
C LYS A 246 4.24 -9.82 24.05
N CYS A 247 4.80 -8.77 23.45
CA CYS A 247 5.06 -8.75 22.01
C CYS A 247 6.14 -9.79 21.65
N ILE A 248 5.83 -10.68 20.71
CA ILE A 248 6.71 -11.78 20.27
C ILE A 248 7.15 -11.64 18.80
N ALA A 249 6.42 -10.85 18.01
CA ALA A 249 6.80 -10.55 16.63
C ALA A 249 6.31 -9.16 16.21
N LEU A 250 7.15 -8.47 15.44
CA LEU A 250 6.88 -7.24 14.72
C LEU A 250 7.34 -7.43 13.28
N SER A 251 6.50 -7.04 12.33
CA SER A 251 6.89 -6.95 10.93
C SER A 251 6.32 -5.69 10.29
N GLU A 252 7.13 -5.04 9.47
CA GLU A 252 6.76 -3.81 8.79
C GLU A 252 7.17 -3.85 7.34
N SER A 253 6.36 -3.27 6.47
CA SER A 253 6.72 -3.12 5.07
C SER A 253 6.16 -1.86 4.41
N VAL A 254 6.90 -1.39 3.42
CA VAL A 254 6.39 -0.50 2.39
C VAL A 254 5.89 -1.35 1.24
N THR A 255 4.71 -1.05 0.75
CA THR A 255 4.01 -1.82 -0.26
C THR A 255 3.61 -0.94 -1.44
N ARG A 256 3.59 -1.55 -2.63
CA ARG A 256 2.95 -0.98 -3.83
C ARG A 256 1.70 -1.80 -4.09
N ILE A 257 0.58 -1.11 -4.25
CA ILE A 257 -0.72 -1.71 -4.53
C ILE A 257 -1.16 -1.26 -5.92
N TYR A 258 -1.40 -2.21 -6.81
CA TYR A 258 -2.22 -1.96 -7.99
C TYR A 258 -3.67 -2.03 -7.51
N LYS A 259 -4.31 -0.86 -7.45
CA LYS A 259 -5.72 -0.73 -7.12
C LYS A 259 -6.48 -0.65 -8.43
N SER A 260 -7.30 -1.66 -8.70
CA SER A 260 -8.17 -1.65 -9.88
C SER A 260 -9.31 -0.66 -9.69
N SER A 261 -9.96 -0.28 -10.80
CA SER A 261 -11.14 0.59 -10.76
C SER A 261 -12.20 0.02 -9.83
N TYR A 262 -12.81 0.87 -9.00
CA TYR A 262 -13.97 0.50 -8.18
C TYR A 262 -15.22 0.23 -9.03
N SER A 263 -15.27 0.75 -10.25
CA SER A 263 -16.36 0.51 -11.20
C SER A 263 -16.25 -0.86 -11.89
N ASN A 264 -15.08 -1.51 -11.86
CA ASN A 264 -14.88 -2.83 -12.47
C ASN A 264 -14.70 -3.93 -11.40
N VAL A 265 -15.73 -4.72 -11.13
CA VAL A 265 -15.68 -5.80 -10.13
C VAL A 265 -14.90 -7.05 -10.58
N TRP A 266 -14.56 -7.17 -11.86
CA TRP A 266 -13.85 -8.34 -12.40
C TRP A 266 -12.33 -8.28 -12.20
N ASP A 267 -11.79 -7.07 -12.07
CA ASP A 267 -10.37 -6.87 -11.82
C ASP A 267 -10.05 -7.00 -10.33
N ASN A 268 -9.14 -7.93 -10.02
CA ASN A 268 -8.59 -8.07 -8.67
C ASN A 268 -7.50 -7.03 -8.41
N ASP A 269 -7.41 -6.58 -7.17
CA ASP A 269 -6.28 -5.78 -6.71
C ASP A 269 -5.02 -6.64 -6.54
N GLN A 270 -3.86 -5.99 -6.54
CA GLN A 270 -2.59 -6.67 -6.30
C GLN A 270 -1.76 -5.84 -5.34
N ILE A 271 -1.05 -6.51 -4.44
CA ILE A 271 -0.11 -5.87 -3.52
C ILE A 271 1.24 -6.56 -3.63
N LYS A 272 2.32 -5.79 -3.64
CA LYS A 272 3.68 -6.30 -3.54
C LYS A 272 4.45 -5.56 -2.45
N LEU A 273 5.30 -6.30 -1.76
CA LEU A 273 6.25 -5.76 -0.80
C LEU A 273 7.42 -5.11 -1.57
N LEU A 274 7.74 -3.87 -1.23
CA LEU A 274 8.90 -3.15 -1.79
C LEU A 274 10.12 -3.26 -0.88
N LYS A 275 9.92 -2.95 0.40
CA LYS A 275 10.93 -3.00 1.47
C LYS A 275 10.26 -3.48 2.74
N GLY A 276 10.94 -4.29 3.53
CA GLY A 276 10.41 -4.79 4.79
C GLY A 276 11.50 -4.95 5.83
N ARG A 277 11.08 -5.02 7.10
CA ARG A 277 11.89 -5.49 8.21
C ARG A 277 11.05 -6.31 9.17
N LYS A 278 11.71 -7.14 9.94
CA LYS A 278 11.08 -7.95 10.97
C LYS A 278 11.94 -8.02 12.21
N GLN A 279 11.27 -8.17 13.34
CA GLN A 279 11.85 -8.55 14.62
C GLN A 279 10.99 -9.68 15.17
N GLU A 280 11.59 -10.82 15.44
CA GLU A 280 10.88 -11.98 15.98
C GLU A 280 11.69 -12.67 17.06
N ASN A 281 11.01 -13.18 18.07
CA ASN A 281 11.60 -14.13 18.99
C ASN A 281 11.39 -15.56 18.44
N SER A 282 12.42 -16.09 17.79
CA SER A 282 12.38 -17.36 17.04
C SER A 282 11.89 -18.56 17.86
N TYR A 283 12.20 -18.62 19.16
CA TYR A 283 11.79 -19.72 20.03
C TYR A 283 10.27 -19.75 20.28
N GLU A 284 9.64 -18.57 20.33
CA GLU A 284 8.19 -18.44 20.49
C GLU A 284 7.49 -18.63 19.13
N THR A 285 7.99 -18.03 18.05
CA THR A 285 7.34 -18.06 16.72
C THR A 285 7.37 -19.43 16.03
N GLU A 286 8.41 -20.25 16.22
CA GLU A 286 8.49 -21.62 15.64
C GLU A 286 7.37 -22.55 16.12
N ARG A 287 6.80 -22.31 17.31
CA ARG A 287 5.70 -23.11 17.89
C ARG A 287 4.30 -22.62 17.49
N ILE A 288 4.22 -21.49 16.78
CA ILE A 288 2.99 -20.75 16.49
C ILE A 288 2.83 -20.59 14.97
N SER A 289 3.12 -21.63 14.20
CA SER A 289 2.82 -21.68 12.76
C SER A 289 1.33 -21.92 12.48
N TYR A 290 0.42 -21.27 13.21
CA TYR A 290 -0.96 -21.21 12.76
C TYR A 290 -1.03 -20.24 11.57
N ARG A 291 -1.50 -20.73 10.42
CA ARG A 291 -1.86 -19.86 9.30
C ARG A 291 -3.21 -19.24 9.64
N VAL A 292 -3.17 -18.14 10.39
CA VAL A 292 -4.29 -17.24 10.47
C VAL A 292 -4.41 -16.51 9.14
N GLU A 293 -5.64 -16.25 8.69
CA GLU A 293 -5.87 -15.27 7.62
C GLU A 293 -5.42 -13.89 8.10
N GLY A 294 -4.13 -13.61 7.91
CA GLY A 294 -3.46 -12.34 8.16
C GLY A 294 -2.36 -12.16 7.10
N GLY A 295 -2.01 -10.90 6.83
CA GLY A 295 -1.02 -10.53 5.82
C GLY A 295 -1.52 -9.50 4.82
N LEU A 296 -0.57 -9.03 3.99
CA LEU A 296 -0.72 -7.90 3.08
C LEU A 296 -1.97 -7.97 2.19
N PHE A 297 -2.22 -9.12 1.57
CA PHE A 297 -3.33 -9.27 0.63
C PHE A 297 -4.71 -9.27 1.32
N ASN A 298 -4.81 -9.86 2.52
CA ASN A 298 -6.10 -9.94 3.23
C ASN A 298 -6.60 -8.55 3.64
N SER A 299 -5.70 -7.59 3.86
CA SER A 299 -6.08 -6.19 4.08
C SER A 299 -6.84 -5.60 2.89
N LEU A 300 -6.52 -6.00 1.65
CA LEU A 300 -7.25 -5.52 0.46
C LEU A 300 -8.62 -6.18 0.31
N GLN A 301 -8.81 -7.40 0.83
CA GLN A 301 -10.12 -8.06 0.83
C GLN A 301 -11.12 -7.40 1.77
N LEU A 302 -10.65 -6.60 2.74
CA LEU A 302 -11.48 -5.83 3.65
C LEU A 302 -11.95 -4.49 3.07
N ASP A 303 -11.49 -4.09 1.88
CA ASP A 303 -12.03 -2.92 1.18
C ASP A 303 -13.48 -3.21 0.75
N LEU A 304 -14.44 -2.80 1.57
CA LEU A 304 -15.87 -3.04 1.39
C LEU A 304 -16.46 -2.42 0.13
N ALA A 305 -15.88 -1.32 -0.36
CA ALA A 305 -16.32 -0.72 -1.61
C ALA A 305 -15.91 -1.59 -2.81
N LYS A 306 -14.76 -2.27 -2.72
CA LYS A 306 -14.31 -3.20 -3.76
C LYS A 306 -14.85 -4.62 -3.60
N ASN A 307 -14.95 -5.09 -2.35
CA ASN A 307 -15.31 -6.44 -1.94
C ASN A 307 -16.42 -6.34 -0.88
N PRO A 308 -17.70 -6.17 -1.27
CA PRO A 308 -18.79 -6.04 -0.31
C PRO A 308 -18.84 -7.25 0.63
N ALA A 309 -18.77 -7.02 1.94
CA ALA A 309 -18.92 -8.08 2.94
C ALA A 309 -20.37 -8.60 2.94
N THR A 310 -20.62 -9.75 3.57
CA THR A 310 -21.94 -10.40 3.62
C THR A 310 -23.04 -9.47 4.14
N PHE A 311 -22.75 -8.60 5.12
CA PHE A 311 -23.74 -7.62 5.61
C PHE A 311 -24.10 -6.51 4.60
N LEU A 312 -23.43 -6.45 3.44
CA LEU A 312 -23.69 -5.55 2.31
C LEU A 312 -24.20 -6.29 1.07
N GLN A 313 -24.41 -7.60 1.16
CA GLN A 313 -24.87 -8.43 0.04
C GLN A 313 -26.36 -8.80 0.23
N GLU A 314 -27.16 -8.54 -0.80
CA GLU A 314 -28.62 -8.71 -0.76
C GLU A 314 -29.05 -10.13 -0.36
N ASP A 315 -28.33 -11.15 -0.86
CA ASP A 315 -28.60 -12.57 -0.56
C ASP A 315 -28.45 -12.91 0.93
N TYR A 316 -27.63 -12.15 1.67
CA TYR A 316 -27.37 -12.38 3.09
C TYR A 316 -28.22 -11.50 4.00
N PHE A 317 -28.91 -10.47 3.48
CA PHE A 317 -29.75 -9.59 4.32
C PHE A 317 -30.76 -10.32 5.21
N PRO A 318 -31.39 -11.44 4.78
CA PRO A 318 -32.26 -12.23 5.65
C PRO A 318 -31.58 -12.78 6.90
N ASP A 319 -30.26 -12.96 6.90
CA ASP A 319 -29.48 -13.55 8.01
C ASP A 319 -29.02 -12.52 9.05
N TYR A 320 -29.28 -11.24 8.80
CA TYR A 320 -28.88 -10.13 9.67
C TYR A 320 -30.08 -9.41 10.29
N THR A 321 -29.87 -8.92 11.51
CA THR A 321 -30.71 -7.88 12.12
C THR A 321 -30.00 -6.55 11.91
N TYR A 322 -30.66 -5.61 11.22
CA TYR A 322 -30.16 -4.25 11.01
C TYR A 322 -30.94 -3.27 11.86
N THR A 323 -30.24 -2.29 12.44
CA THR A 323 -30.85 -1.19 13.19
C THR A 323 -30.32 0.14 12.67
N PHE A 324 -31.23 1.04 12.34
CA PHE A 324 -30.88 2.44 12.12
C PHE A 324 -30.66 3.12 13.47
N GLU A 325 -29.40 3.42 13.79
CA GLU A 325 -29.01 4.00 15.09
C GLU A 325 -29.15 5.53 15.11
N GLY A 326 -29.36 6.15 13.94
CA GLY A 326 -29.51 7.58 13.78
C GLY A 326 -28.38 8.17 12.94
N PHE A 327 -27.95 9.37 13.34
CA PHE A 327 -26.98 10.17 12.61
C PHE A 327 -25.71 10.38 13.43
N ALA A 328 -24.56 10.36 12.77
CA ALA A 328 -23.27 10.79 13.28
C ALA A 328 -22.75 11.97 12.46
N ARG A 329 -21.70 12.63 12.94
CA ARG A 329 -21.00 13.68 12.18
C ARG A 329 -19.51 13.37 12.14
N SER A 330 -18.90 13.56 10.97
CA SER A 330 -17.46 13.49 10.76
C SER A 330 -17.03 14.70 9.94
N GLY A 331 -16.46 15.68 10.61
CA GLY A 331 -16.22 17.00 10.04
C GLY A 331 -17.49 17.69 9.54
N ASP A 332 -17.54 18.02 8.26
CA ASP A 332 -18.69 18.68 7.63
C ASP A 332 -19.72 17.68 7.09
N ARG A 333 -19.51 16.38 7.29
CA ARG A 333 -20.40 15.32 6.79
C ARG A 333 -21.33 14.81 7.86
N ASP A 334 -22.61 14.79 7.53
CA ASP A 334 -23.63 14.08 8.29
C ASP A 334 -23.69 12.64 7.78
N LEU A 335 -23.67 11.68 8.70
CA LEU A 335 -23.52 10.26 8.41
C LEU A 335 -24.72 9.48 8.94
N TYR A 336 -25.29 8.59 8.13
CA TYR A 336 -26.15 7.52 8.63
C TYR A 336 -25.31 6.51 9.43
N VAL A 337 -25.84 6.07 10.57
CA VAL A 337 -25.25 5.01 11.39
C VAL A 337 -26.17 3.81 11.36
N ILE A 338 -25.70 2.70 10.79
CA ILE A 338 -26.43 1.44 10.74
C ILE A 338 -25.64 0.40 11.52
N SER A 339 -26.25 -0.17 12.55
CA SER A 339 -25.72 -1.35 13.22
C SER A 339 -26.30 -2.62 12.61
N PHE A 340 -25.53 -3.69 12.65
CA PHE A 340 -25.92 -4.99 12.16
C PHE A 340 -25.36 -6.10 13.03
N ASP A 341 -26.10 -7.19 13.16
CA ASP A 341 -25.65 -8.41 13.84
C ASP A 341 -26.29 -9.64 13.18
N GLN A 342 -25.60 -10.77 13.27
CA GLN A 342 -26.09 -12.06 12.84
C GLN A 342 -27.33 -12.47 13.63
N LYS A 343 -28.39 -12.91 12.94
CA LYS A 343 -29.59 -13.43 13.60
C LYS A 343 -29.29 -14.70 14.39
N PRO A 344 -29.97 -14.91 15.54
CA PRO A 344 -29.92 -16.17 16.25
C PRO A 344 -30.32 -17.35 15.35
N GLY A 345 -29.59 -18.46 15.43
CA GLY A 345 -29.89 -19.69 14.68
C GLY A 345 -29.20 -19.81 13.32
N VAL A 346 -28.66 -18.73 12.76
CA VAL A 346 -27.81 -18.78 11.56
C VAL A 346 -26.51 -19.52 11.90
N GLN A 347 -26.13 -20.53 11.09
CA GLN A 347 -24.98 -21.40 11.35
C GLN A 347 -23.74 -21.05 10.50
N ASP A 348 -23.68 -19.80 10.04
CA ASP A 348 -22.54 -19.25 9.31
C ASP A 348 -21.73 -18.30 10.21
N ALA A 349 -20.48 -18.05 9.82
CA ALA A 349 -19.61 -17.11 10.50
C ALA A 349 -19.84 -15.70 9.94
N LEU A 350 -20.96 -15.09 10.33
CA LEU A 350 -21.33 -13.74 9.89
C LEU A 350 -20.82 -12.67 10.86
N PHE A 351 -20.89 -11.43 10.39
CA PHE A 351 -20.36 -10.26 11.09
C PHE A 351 -21.37 -9.59 12.02
N SER A 352 -20.86 -8.73 12.89
CA SER A 352 -21.59 -7.74 13.65
C SER A 352 -20.80 -6.43 13.65
N GLY A 353 -21.46 -5.30 13.78
CA GLY A 353 -20.76 -4.02 13.77
C GLY A 353 -21.62 -2.81 13.43
N LYS A 354 -20.94 -1.75 13.00
CA LYS A 354 -21.52 -0.49 12.54
C LYS A 354 -20.89 -0.06 11.22
N ILE A 355 -21.71 0.45 10.32
CA ILE A 355 -21.28 1.12 9.09
C ILE A 355 -21.78 2.55 9.10
N TYR A 356 -20.92 3.45 8.60
CA TYR A 356 -21.14 4.88 8.52
C TYR A 356 -21.20 5.29 7.06
N ILE A 357 -22.32 5.87 6.64
CA ILE A 357 -22.60 6.22 5.23
C ILE A 357 -22.90 7.70 5.15
N ASP A 358 -22.22 8.42 4.27
CA ASP A 358 -22.47 9.85 4.05
C ASP A 358 -23.90 10.10 3.56
N VAL A 359 -24.61 11.02 4.21
CA VAL A 359 -26.03 11.30 3.93
C VAL A 359 -26.21 11.93 2.55
N ALA A 360 -25.27 12.76 2.11
CA ALA A 360 -25.40 13.52 0.87
C ALA A 360 -25.06 12.68 -0.38
N SER A 361 -24.03 11.84 -0.29
CA SER A 361 -23.46 11.12 -1.42
C SER A 361 -23.71 9.61 -1.41
N LEU A 362 -24.18 9.06 -0.28
CA LEU A 362 -24.29 7.62 0.00
C LEU A 362 -22.95 6.87 -0.03
N ALA A 363 -21.82 7.59 -0.01
CA ALA A 363 -20.51 6.98 0.04
C ALA A 363 -20.26 6.35 1.40
N ILE A 364 -19.65 5.16 1.40
CA ILE A 364 -19.19 4.50 2.63
C ILE A 364 -18.01 5.31 3.20
N GLU A 365 -18.13 5.76 4.43
CA GLU A 365 -17.09 6.52 5.13
C GLU A 365 -16.16 5.61 5.94
N GLU A 366 -16.79 4.77 6.76
CA GLU A 366 -16.12 3.89 7.70
C GLU A 366 -17.00 2.67 7.98
N ALA A 367 -16.38 1.53 8.26
CA ALA A 367 -17.04 0.40 8.88
C ALA A 367 -16.18 -0.13 10.02
N ARG A 368 -16.84 -0.41 11.16
CA ARG A 368 -16.25 -1.05 12.34
C ARG A 368 -17.00 -2.34 12.60
N PHE A 369 -16.37 -3.47 12.38
CA PHE A 369 -17.06 -4.76 12.41
C PHE A 369 -16.14 -5.89 12.82
N GLY A 370 -16.71 -6.99 13.26
CA GLY A 370 -16.02 -8.23 13.57
C GLY A 370 -17.00 -9.38 13.40
N LEU A 371 -16.55 -10.61 13.56
CA LEU A 371 -17.45 -11.75 13.65
C LEU A 371 -18.39 -11.57 14.84
N SER A 372 -19.67 -11.87 14.64
CA SER A 372 -20.66 -11.86 15.70
C SER A 372 -20.31 -12.90 16.78
N GLU A 373 -20.86 -12.72 17.98
CA GLU A 373 -20.65 -13.67 19.08
C GLU A 373 -21.19 -15.08 18.76
N THR A 374 -22.22 -15.16 17.91
CA THR A 374 -22.77 -16.42 17.42
C THR A 374 -21.93 -16.99 16.27
N GLY A 375 -21.48 -16.13 15.35
CA GLY A 375 -20.72 -16.47 14.15
C GLY A 375 -19.30 -16.93 14.43
N ILE A 376 -18.64 -16.42 15.48
CA ILE A 376 -17.27 -16.83 15.86
C ILE A 376 -17.15 -18.35 16.10
N LYS A 377 -18.25 -19.01 16.47
CA LYS A 377 -18.33 -20.48 16.67
C LYS A 377 -18.09 -21.26 15.39
N TYR A 378 -18.44 -20.67 14.24
CA TYR A 378 -18.30 -21.25 12.91
C TYR A 378 -17.03 -20.77 12.19
N ALA A 379 -16.29 -19.83 12.78
CA ALA A 379 -15.17 -19.14 12.14
C ALA A 379 -13.85 -19.92 12.10
N ARG A 380 -13.78 -21.11 12.71
CA ARG A 380 -12.54 -21.89 12.75
C ARG A 380 -12.04 -22.25 11.35
N SER A 381 -12.93 -22.69 10.46
CA SER A 381 -12.57 -23.06 9.08
C SER A 381 -12.14 -21.86 8.24
N LEU A 382 -12.70 -20.68 8.52
CA LEU A 382 -12.36 -19.43 7.84
C LEU A 382 -11.00 -18.89 8.31
N LEU A 383 -10.84 -18.72 9.62
CA LEU A 383 -9.69 -18.00 10.18
C LEU A 383 -8.49 -18.87 10.50
N VAL A 384 -8.65 -20.20 10.65
CA VAL A 384 -7.57 -21.12 11.02
C VAL A 384 -7.33 -22.12 9.90
N LYS A 385 -6.54 -21.74 8.90
CA LYS A 385 -6.23 -22.60 7.73
C LYS A 385 -5.42 -23.84 8.09
N LYS A 386 -4.53 -23.75 9.09
CA LYS A 386 -3.74 -24.88 9.60
C LYS A 386 -3.42 -24.68 11.08
N SER A 387 -3.76 -25.66 11.92
CA SER A 387 -3.31 -25.70 13.32
C SER A 387 -1.92 -26.36 13.42
N PRO A 388 -1.00 -25.86 14.27
CA PRO A 388 0.25 -26.55 14.58
C PRO A 388 -0.02 -27.95 15.13
N ALA A 389 0.86 -28.90 14.81
CA ALA A 389 0.74 -30.27 15.30
C ALA A 389 0.73 -30.28 16.84
N GLY A 390 -0.28 -30.91 17.43
CA GLY A 390 -0.43 -30.98 18.89
C GLY A 390 -1.06 -29.76 19.56
N TYR A 391 -1.56 -28.78 18.80
CA TYR A 391 -2.26 -27.60 19.32
C TYR A 391 -3.74 -27.56 18.89
N ASN A 392 -4.60 -27.08 19.78
CA ASN A 392 -5.97 -26.69 19.46
C ASN A 392 -6.05 -25.16 19.46
N VAL A 393 -6.37 -24.58 18.30
CA VAL A 393 -6.37 -23.14 18.03
C VAL A 393 -7.80 -22.67 17.75
N ARG A 394 -8.31 -21.70 18.49
CA ARG A 394 -9.69 -21.21 18.36
C ARG A 394 -9.72 -19.68 18.28
N PRO A 395 -10.34 -19.10 17.24
CA PRO A 395 -10.63 -17.67 17.24
C PRO A 395 -11.51 -17.30 18.44
N VAL A 396 -11.25 -16.15 19.03
CA VAL A 396 -11.98 -15.61 20.18
C VAL A 396 -12.65 -14.29 19.82
N ARG A 397 -11.93 -13.43 19.11
CA ARG A 397 -12.44 -12.12 18.69
C ARG A 397 -11.79 -11.74 17.37
N THR A 398 -12.57 -11.08 16.53
CA THR A 398 -12.06 -10.33 15.38
C THR A 398 -12.59 -8.92 15.49
N PHE A 399 -11.80 -7.95 15.05
CA PHE A 399 -12.24 -6.58 14.92
C PHE A 399 -11.53 -5.95 13.72
N TYR A 400 -12.28 -5.22 12.91
CA TYR A 400 -11.84 -4.61 11.68
C TYR A 400 -12.35 -3.18 11.65
N THR A 401 -11.47 -2.25 11.30
CA THR A 401 -11.84 -0.87 10.97
C THR A 401 -11.36 -0.57 9.57
N VAL A 402 -12.28 -0.21 8.69
CA VAL A 402 -12.01 0.12 7.28
C VAL A 402 -12.44 1.55 7.04
N ARG A 403 -11.54 2.37 6.48
CA ARG A 403 -11.79 3.79 6.26
C ARG A 403 -11.41 4.21 4.85
N TYR A 404 -12.08 5.25 4.37
CA TYR A 404 -11.87 5.81 3.04
C TYR A 404 -11.50 7.29 3.13
N LYS A 405 -10.77 7.77 2.14
CA LYS A 405 -10.42 9.19 2.01
C LYS A 405 -10.75 9.69 0.62
N ASP A 406 -11.07 10.97 0.54
CA ASP A 406 -11.24 11.65 -0.74
C ASP A 406 -9.87 11.96 -1.35
N VAL A 407 -9.80 11.79 -2.66
CA VAL A 407 -8.67 12.19 -3.50
C VAL A 407 -9.22 12.85 -4.75
N GLN A 408 -8.35 13.48 -5.54
CA GLN A 408 -8.78 13.98 -6.85
C GLN A 408 -9.29 12.82 -7.72
N GLY A 409 -10.54 12.91 -8.18
CA GLY A 409 -11.19 11.92 -9.04
C GLY A 409 -12.11 10.92 -8.33
N GLY A 410 -12.15 10.91 -6.99
CA GLY A 410 -13.09 10.06 -6.23
C GLY A 410 -12.51 9.62 -4.90
N ARG A 411 -13.12 8.61 -4.29
CA ARG A 411 -12.67 8.03 -3.03
C ARG A 411 -11.80 6.80 -3.22
N ILE A 412 -10.86 6.61 -2.30
CA ILE A 412 -10.02 5.42 -2.22
C ILE A 412 -9.94 4.90 -0.78
N LEU A 413 -9.52 3.65 -0.62
CA LEU A 413 -9.13 3.09 0.67
C LEU A 413 -8.09 4.00 1.35
N ALA A 414 -8.33 4.35 2.61
CA ALA A 414 -7.42 5.15 3.42
C ALA A 414 -6.62 4.27 4.37
N SER A 415 -7.31 3.41 5.12
CA SER A 415 -6.69 2.49 6.04
C SER A 415 -7.54 1.27 6.34
N VAL A 416 -6.85 0.21 6.76
CA VAL A 416 -7.43 -1.01 7.29
C VAL A 416 -6.70 -1.35 8.58
N HIS A 417 -7.43 -1.43 9.68
CA HIS A 417 -6.94 -1.93 10.94
C HIS A 417 -7.62 -3.27 11.25
N THR A 418 -6.86 -4.25 11.71
CA THR A 418 -7.38 -5.57 12.06
C THR A 418 -6.87 -5.97 13.43
N GLU A 419 -7.71 -6.59 14.24
CA GLU A 419 -7.34 -7.31 15.45
C GLU A 419 -7.90 -8.73 15.36
N LEU A 420 -7.06 -9.72 15.67
CA LEU A 420 -7.48 -11.09 15.83
C LEU A 420 -6.94 -11.66 17.15
N ASP A 421 -7.87 -12.09 17.99
CA ASP A 421 -7.56 -12.82 19.21
C ASP A 421 -7.79 -14.32 19.00
N VAL A 422 -6.78 -15.13 19.31
CA VAL A 422 -6.80 -16.57 19.17
C VAL A 422 -6.32 -17.23 20.47
N ARG A 423 -7.08 -18.19 20.97
CA ARG A 423 -6.62 -19.07 22.04
C ARG A 423 -5.99 -20.32 21.45
N ALA A 424 -4.74 -20.58 21.80
CA ALA A 424 -4.06 -21.82 21.46
C ALA A 424 -3.76 -22.63 22.73
N LYS A 425 -4.13 -23.91 22.72
CA LYS A 425 -3.84 -24.86 23.81
C LYS A 425 -3.05 -26.04 23.26
N ALA A 426 -1.85 -26.27 23.78
CA ALA A 426 -1.13 -27.51 23.51
C ALA A 426 -1.86 -28.69 24.17
N ARG A 427 -1.92 -29.86 23.52
CA ARG A 427 -2.65 -31.04 24.00
C ARG A 427 -2.27 -31.48 25.43
N ARG A 428 -1.04 -31.21 25.86
CA ARG A 428 -0.50 -31.56 27.19
C ARG A 428 -0.38 -30.38 28.15
N ALA A 429 -0.77 -29.17 27.75
CA ALA A 429 -0.67 -27.99 28.60
C ALA A 429 -1.91 -27.83 29.49
N LEU A 430 -1.68 -27.40 30.73
CA LEU A 430 -2.74 -27.09 31.70
C LEU A 430 -3.52 -25.84 31.29
N PHE A 431 -2.81 -24.82 30.79
CA PHE A 431 -3.38 -23.52 30.41
C PHE A 431 -3.33 -23.30 28.89
N ASN A 432 -4.23 -22.45 28.40
CA ASN A 432 -4.15 -21.91 27.04
C ASN A 432 -3.30 -20.63 27.05
N SER A 433 -2.69 -20.31 25.91
CA SER A 433 -2.11 -18.98 25.66
C SER A 433 -3.07 -18.18 24.79
N LEU A 434 -3.21 -16.91 25.11
CA LEU A 434 -3.90 -15.92 24.28
C LEU A 434 -2.88 -15.27 23.35
N TYR A 435 -3.15 -15.39 22.06
CA TYR A 435 -2.44 -14.68 21.03
C TYR A 435 -3.32 -13.56 20.50
N ARG A 436 -2.73 -12.39 20.35
CA ARG A 436 -3.32 -11.26 19.65
C ARG A 436 -2.45 -10.93 18.46
N THR A 437 -3.04 -10.80 17.29
CA THR A 437 -2.38 -10.25 16.12
C THR A 437 -3.11 -8.97 15.74
N THR A 438 -2.39 -7.86 15.63
CA THR A 438 -2.94 -6.64 15.03
C THR A 438 -2.19 -6.31 13.75
N SER A 439 -2.90 -5.75 12.78
CA SER A 439 -2.29 -5.25 11.57
C SER A 439 -2.90 -3.92 11.14
N ASP A 440 -2.06 -3.05 10.61
CA ASP A 440 -2.39 -1.72 10.11
C ASP A 440 -1.88 -1.60 8.68
N LEU A 441 -2.77 -1.40 7.71
CA LEU A 441 -2.45 -0.92 6.38
C LEU A 441 -2.87 0.55 6.27
N VAL A 442 -1.94 1.45 6.00
CA VAL A 442 -2.21 2.88 5.81
C VAL A 442 -1.76 3.34 4.42
N ILE A 443 -2.66 3.95 3.66
CA ILE A 443 -2.37 4.47 2.32
C ILE A 443 -1.72 5.85 2.43
N THR A 444 -0.44 5.91 2.10
CA THR A 444 0.44 7.08 2.26
C THR A 444 0.66 7.85 0.97
N GLY A 445 0.35 7.27 -0.19
CA GLY A 445 0.49 7.93 -1.49
C GLY A 445 -0.35 7.29 -2.59
N MET A 446 -0.57 8.03 -3.66
CA MET A 446 -1.29 7.59 -4.85
C MET A 446 -0.61 8.13 -6.11
N ASP A 447 -0.61 7.32 -7.18
CA ASP A 447 -0.09 7.65 -8.49
C ASP A 447 -1.02 7.09 -9.59
N THR A 448 -1.37 7.94 -10.55
CA THR A 448 -2.29 7.63 -11.65
C THR A 448 -1.55 7.42 -12.99
N SER A 449 -0.24 7.64 -13.03
CA SER A 449 0.56 7.60 -14.26
C SER A 449 1.04 6.19 -14.60
N GLY A 450 0.81 5.75 -15.84
CA GLY A 450 1.40 4.50 -16.35
C GLY A 450 1.02 3.24 -15.57
N VAL A 451 -0.17 3.21 -14.97
CA VAL A 451 -0.60 2.14 -14.07
C VAL A 451 -0.77 0.82 -14.82
N LYS A 452 -0.06 -0.22 -14.37
CA LYS A 452 -0.05 -1.56 -14.96
C LYS A 452 -0.12 -2.61 -13.87
N ARG A 453 -0.68 -3.78 -14.19
CA ARG A 453 -0.69 -4.93 -13.29
C ARG A 453 0.74 -5.43 -13.06
N PHE A 454 1.02 -5.90 -11.85
CA PHE A 454 2.30 -6.54 -11.50
C PHE A 454 2.38 -7.95 -12.07
N ARG A 455 3.61 -8.47 -12.21
CA ARG A 455 3.83 -9.86 -12.58
C ARG A 455 3.45 -10.77 -11.41
N GLY A 456 2.93 -11.96 -11.71
CA GLY A 456 2.40 -12.87 -10.70
C GLY A 456 3.43 -13.40 -9.68
N ASN A 457 4.72 -13.28 -9.95
CA ASN A 457 5.79 -13.64 -9.01
C ASN A 457 6.19 -12.49 -8.07
N GLU A 458 5.71 -11.27 -8.32
CA GLU A 458 5.96 -10.10 -7.47
C GLU A 458 4.86 -9.89 -6.42
N ILE A 459 3.68 -10.49 -6.60
CA ILE A 459 2.50 -10.22 -5.78
C ILE A 459 2.46 -11.09 -4.52
N SER A 460 1.97 -10.51 -3.42
CA SER A 460 1.59 -11.26 -2.22
C SER A 460 0.25 -11.96 -2.45
N LYS A 461 0.14 -13.21 -2.01
CA LYS A 461 -1.06 -14.05 -2.12
C LYS A 461 -1.80 -14.12 -0.79
N VAL A 462 -3.08 -14.51 -0.83
CA VAL A 462 -3.94 -14.78 0.35
C VAL A 462 -3.29 -15.77 1.35
N SER A 463 -2.47 -16.70 0.85
CA SER A 463 -1.82 -17.73 1.67
C SER A 463 -0.53 -17.27 2.34
N ASP A 464 -0.01 -16.11 1.95
CA ASP A 464 1.32 -15.67 2.35
C ASP A 464 1.29 -15.02 3.73
N ILE A 465 2.25 -15.39 4.57
CA ILE A 465 2.45 -14.79 5.88
C ILE A 465 3.42 -13.62 5.72
N HIS A 466 3.02 -12.42 6.12
CA HIS A 466 3.79 -11.19 5.88
C HIS A 466 5.24 -11.28 6.34
N ILE A 467 5.49 -11.72 7.57
CA ILE A 467 6.85 -11.82 8.13
C ILE A 467 7.78 -12.74 7.31
N ASN A 468 7.22 -13.74 6.62
CA ASN A 468 7.98 -14.67 5.79
C ASN A 468 8.31 -14.12 4.39
N GLN A 469 7.64 -13.03 3.97
CA GLN A 469 7.92 -12.36 2.70
C GLN A 469 9.14 -11.43 2.79
N ILE A 470 9.56 -11.08 4.02
CA ILE A 470 10.70 -10.21 4.30
C ILE A 470 11.97 -11.06 4.26
N LYS A 471 12.61 -11.12 3.08
CA LYS A 471 13.82 -11.93 2.85
C LYS A 471 15.11 -11.14 3.09
N ASP A 472 15.13 -9.89 2.65
CA ASP A 472 16.32 -9.04 2.67
C ASP A 472 16.08 -7.83 3.58
N TYR A 473 16.95 -7.65 4.56
CA TYR A 473 17.02 -6.42 5.35
C TYR A 473 17.94 -5.44 4.63
N ASP A 474 17.46 -4.23 4.36
CA ASP A 474 18.26 -3.15 3.77
C ASP A 474 18.71 -2.20 4.90
N PRO A 475 19.96 -2.33 5.40
CA PRO A 475 20.40 -1.54 6.54
C PRO A 475 20.41 -0.05 6.25
N SER A 476 20.62 0.37 5.00
CA SER A 476 20.65 1.80 4.60
C SER A 476 19.25 2.41 4.58
N PHE A 477 18.26 1.65 4.07
CA PHE A 477 16.86 2.04 4.13
C PHE A 477 16.35 2.05 5.59
N TRP A 478 16.85 1.17 6.45
CA TRP A 478 16.44 1.09 7.85
C TRP A 478 17.39 1.79 8.84
N GLU A 479 18.42 2.48 8.36
CA GLU A 479 19.41 3.20 9.19
C GLU A 479 18.73 4.29 10.03
N GLY A 480 19.06 4.39 11.32
CA GLY A 480 18.37 5.28 12.27
C GLY A 480 17.09 4.69 12.89
N PHE A 481 16.76 3.44 12.57
CA PHE A 481 15.69 2.68 13.23
C PHE A 481 16.22 1.46 14.01
N ASN A 482 17.40 1.58 14.62
CA ASN A 482 18.15 0.45 15.20
C ASN A 482 17.45 -0.24 16.38
N THR A 483 16.38 0.33 16.92
CA THR A 483 15.52 -0.32 17.92
C THR A 483 14.14 0.25 17.75
N ILE A 484 13.24 -0.48 17.10
CA ILE A 484 11.81 -0.17 17.16
C ILE A 484 11.23 -1.09 18.20
N GLU A 485 11.14 -0.58 19.42
CA GLU A 485 10.29 -1.23 20.41
C GLU A 485 8.85 -1.25 19.87
N PRO A 486 8.06 -2.29 20.15
CA PRO A 486 6.63 -2.35 19.77
C PRO A 486 5.84 -1.11 20.20
N GLU A 487 6.38 -0.36 21.17
CA GLU A 487 5.90 0.88 21.74
C GLU A 487 6.11 2.11 20.84
N ILE A 488 6.94 2.00 19.77
CA ILE A 488 7.03 3.07 18.79
C ILE A 488 5.69 3.22 18.08
N ARG A 489 5.21 4.45 18.17
CA ARG A 489 3.94 4.96 17.69
C ARG A 489 3.84 4.77 16.17
N LEU A 490 2.71 4.22 15.69
CA LEU A 490 2.49 3.85 14.29
C LEU A 490 2.76 5.02 13.33
N ASP A 491 2.30 6.19 13.72
CA ASP A 491 2.44 7.46 13.05
C ASP A 491 3.89 7.96 12.99
N GLU A 492 4.67 7.79 14.06
CA GLU A 492 6.10 8.10 14.06
C GLU A 492 6.86 7.19 13.08
N ALA A 493 6.50 5.91 13.03
CA ALA A 493 7.06 4.96 12.06
C ALA A 493 6.70 5.36 10.62
N ILE A 494 5.43 5.69 10.36
CA ILE A 494 4.94 6.15 9.05
C ILE A 494 5.73 7.37 8.59
N ALA A 495 5.86 8.40 9.42
CA ALA A 495 6.51 9.64 8.99
C ALA A 495 8.00 9.46 8.72
N ARG A 496 8.74 8.76 9.58
CA ARG A 496 10.15 8.48 9.33
C ARG A 496 10.33 7.74 7.99
N LEU A 497 9.44 6.81 7.66
CA LEU A 497 9.49 6.06 6.40
C LEU A 497 9.05 6.85 5.18
N GLN A 498 8.04 7.71 5.27
CA GLN A 498 7.59 8.55 4.14
C GLN A 498 8.72 9.39 3.52
N GLN A 499 9.67 9.87 4.33
CA GLN A 499 10.86 10.57 3.82
C GLN A 499 11.80 9.66 3.03
N LYS A 500 12.03 8.45 3.52
CA LYS A 500 12.90 7.48 2.83
C LYS A 500 12.26 6.91 1.58
N ILE A 501 10.95 6.65 1.62
CA ILE A 501 10.17 6.21 0.44
C ILE A 501 10.34 7.22 -0.70
N ARG A 502 10.16 8.52 -0.44
CA ARG A 502 10.29 9.54 -1.48
C ARG A 502 11.70 9.68 -2.05
N ASN A 503 12.72 9.43 -1.24
CA ASN A 503 14.12 9.63 -1.64
C ASN A 503 14.79 8.38 -2.25
N GLN A 504 14.34 7.18 -1.89
CA GLN A 504 15.04 5.93 -2.20
C GLN A 504 14.19 4.87 -2.91
N ILE A 505 12.87 5.09 -3.02
CA ILE A 505 11.98 4.22 -3.79
C ILE A 505 11.50 5.02 -5.00
N PRO A 506 11.98 4.75 -6.23
CA PRO A 506 11.47 5.41 -7.41
C PRO A 506 9.97 5.09 -7.53
N LEU A 507 9.14 6.13 -7.37
CA LEU A 507 7.68 6.01 -7.44
C LEU A 507 7.18 5.85 -8.89
N ASN A 508 8.08 5.85 -9.88
CA ASN A 508 7.82 5.57 -11.29
C ASN A 508 8.82 4.53 -11.85
N PRO A 509 8.41 3.73 -12.85
CA PRO A 509 9.12 2.56 -13.34
C PRO A 509 10.46 2.84 -14.03
#